data_AF-A0A0C2BN63-F1
#
_entry.id   AF-A0A0C2BN63-F1
#
_cell.length_a   1.000
_cell.length_b   1.000
_cell.length_c   1.000
_cell.angle_alpha   90.00
_cell.angle_beta   90.00
_cell.angle_gamma   90.00
#
_symmetry.space_group_name_H-M   'P 1'
#
loop_
_entity.id
_entity.type
_entity.pdbx_description
1 polymer ?
#
loop_
_entity_poly.entity_id
_entity_poly.type
_entity_poly.pdbx_seq_one_letter_code
_entity_poly.pdbx_strand_id
1 'polypeptide(L)'
;MKPQPIKHKSLYSQFVSIDRAQAQARAVGLVSQESREVTFAKGRKLIEEIASQLRINQHCIDTAYNFFKMSVSRNLTRGRVRSHVVVACLYMTCRLENTAHLLLDFSDVTQVNVFDLGRTLSFLSRSLRINLPSTDPCLYIMRFACLLEFGEKQKEYLMLYKYDNRFCLKVVNLATRLVQRMKRDWMSTGRRPT
;
A
#
# COMPACT_ATOMS: atom_id res chain seq x y z
N MET A 1 -68.45 -55.61 14.78
CA MET A 1 -67.80 -56.69 15.56
C MET A 1 -66.31 -56.37 15.69
N LYS A 2 -65.84 -56.21 16.94
CA LYS A 2 -64.44 -56.17 17.44
C LYS A 2 -63.61 -54.87 17.19
N PRO A 3 -62.68 -54.50 18.10
CA PRO A 3 -62.90 -53.41 19.08
C PRO A 3 -61.73 -52.39 19.23
N GLN A 4 -61.90 -51.42 20.14
CA GLN A 4 -60.96 -50.39 20.63
C GLN A 4 -59.57 -50.95 21.08
N PRO A 5 -58.53 -50.09 21.25
CA PRO A 5 -58.31 -49.58 22.61
C PRO A 5 -57.89 -48.10 22.71
N ILE A 6 -58.43 -47.50 23.76
CA ILE A 6 -58.10 -46.23 24.39
C ILE A 6 -56.73 -46.34 25.09
N LYS A 7 -55.85 -45.33 24.97
CA LYS A 7 -54.88 -45.00 26.04
C LYS A 7 -54.67 -43.48 26.19
N HIS A 8 -55.21 -43.00 27.31
CA HIS A 8 -54.68 -42.02 28.26
C HIS A 8 -54.33 -40.57 27.82
N LYS A 9 -55.23 -39.67 28.27
CA LYS A 9 -55.01 -38.35 28.91
C LYS A 9 -53.55 -37.91 29.14
N SER A 10 -53.24 -36.68 28.75
CA SER A 10 -53.07 -35.56 29.69
C SER A 10 -53.08 -34.22 28.95
N LEU A 11 -53.94 -33.30 29.41
CA LEU A 11 -53.86 -31.88 29.10
C LEU A 11 -52.53 -31.32 29.62
N TYR A 12 -51.89 -30.41 28.89
CA TYR A 12 -51.21 -29.26 29.48
C TYR A 12 -51.26 -28.06 28.54
N SER A 13 -52.03 -27.06 29.00
CA SER A 13 -51.87 -25.61 28.90
C SER A 13 -51.19 -24.97 27.67
N GLN A 14 -51.94 -24.05 27.09
CA GLN A 14 -51.49 -22.92 26.27
C GLN A 14 -50.29 -22.18 26.89
N PHE A 15 -49.42 -21.65 26.03
CA PHE A 15 -48.73 -20.38 26.26
C PHE A 15 -48.56 -19.63 24.92
N VAL A 16 -49.29 -18.53 24.78
CA VAL A 16 -49.09 -17.50 23.75
C VAL A 16 -47.90 -16.64 24.17
N SER A 17 -46.99 -16.32 23.26
CA SER A 17 -45.96 -15.30 23.49
C SER A 17 -46.13 -14.18 22.48
N ILE A 18 -46.70 -13.08 22.99
CA ILE A 18 -46.67 -11.74 22.43
C ILE A 18 -45.43 -11.02 23.01
N ASP A 19 -44.79 -10.21 22.17
CA ASP A 19 -43.79 -9.18 22.44
C ASP A 19 -42.37 -9.56 22.88
N ARG A 20 -41.42 -9.30 21.96
CA ARG A 20 -40.12 -8.74 22.32
C ARG A 20 -39.63 -7.73 21.26
N ALA A 21 -40.41 -6.67 21.06
CA ALA A 21 -39.89 -5.41 20.58
C ALA A 21 -39.20 -4.68 21.76
N GLN A 22 -37.97 -5.09 22.13
CA GLN A 22 -37.02 -4.30 22.94
C GLN A 22 -35.76 -5.14 23.25
N ALA A 23 -34.80 -5.14 22.33
CA ALA A 23 -33.41 -5.51 22.62
C ALA A 23 -32.36 -4.87 21.69
N GLN A 24 -32.71 -3.81 20.96
CA GLN A 24 -31.75 -3.04 20.15
C GLN A 24 -31.28 -1.81 20.92
N ALA A 25 -30.41 -1.97 21.91
CA ALA A 25 -29.73 -0.82 22.52
C ALA A 25 -28.38 -1.09 23.19
N ARG A 26 -27.82 -2.32 23.18
CA ARG A 26 -26.58 -2.60 23.94
C ARG A 26 -25.49 -3.42 23.23
N ALA A 27 -25.58 -3.64 21.92
CA ALA A 27 -24.60 -4.43 21.16
C ALA A 27 -23.66 -3.61 20.24
N VAL A 28 -23.69 -2.28 20.30
CA VAL A 28 -22.94 -1.42 19.34
C VAL A 28 -21.43 -1.40 19.62
N GLY A 29 -21.00 -1.73 20.86
CA GLY A 29 -19.58 -1.70 21.26
C GLY A 29 -18.74 -2.91 20.83
N LEU A 30 -19.28 -4.13 20.99
CA LEU A 30 -18.54 -5.38 20.72
C LEU A 30 -18.36 -5.66 19.23
N VAL A 31 -19.39 -5.42 18.41
CA VAL A 31 -19.34 -5.61 16.94
C VAL A 31 -18.34 -4.65 16.26
N SER A 32 -18.09 -3.49 16.88
CA SER A 32 -17.21 -2.45 16.33
C SER A 32 -15.72 -2.81 16.45
N GLN A 33 -15.30 -3.46 17.53
CA GLN A 33 -13.90 -3.91 17.68
C GLN A 33 -13.54 -5.01 16.68
N GLU A 34 -14.41 -6.00 16.55
CA GLU A 34 -14.24 -7.10 15.59
C GLU A 34 -14.17 -6.57 14.13
N SER A 35 -14.98 -5.57 13.79
CA SER A 35 -14.95 -4.91 12.48
C SER A 35 -13.63 -4.18 12.17
N ARG A 36 -12.98 -3.60 13.19
CA ARG A 36 -11.70 -2.90 13.04
C ARG A 36 -10.56 -3.90 12.85
N GLU A 37 -10.56 -4.99 13.61
CA GLU A 37 -9.57 -6.06 13.47
C GLU A 37 -9.61 -6.71 12.09
N VAL A 38 -10.81 -6.98 11.56
CA VAL A 38 -10.98 -7.46 10.17
C VAL A 38 -10.42 -6.44 9.16
N THR A 39 -10.63 -5.16 9.40
CA THR A 39 -10.10 -4.09 8.53
C THR A 39 -8.57 -4.04 8.58
N PHE A 40 -7.96 -4.23 9.75
CA PHE A 40 -6.51 -4.30 9.91
C PHE A 40 -5.93 -5.53 9.21
N ALA A 41 -6.54 -6.71 9.40
CA ALA A 41 -6.10 -7.94 8.76
C ALA A 41 -6.17 -7.84 7.22
N LYS A 42 -7.27 -7.28 6.68
CA LYS A 42 -7.41 -7.03 5.23
C LYS A 42 -6.39 -6.02 4.71
N GLY A 43 -6.14 -4.95 5.47
CA GLY A 43 -5.14 -3.95 5.11
C GLY A 43 -3.72 -4.52 5.10
N ARG A 44 -3.37 -5.33 6.11
CA ARG A 44 -2.06 -5.99 6.20
C ARG A 44 -1.81 -6.91 5.01
N LYS A 45 -2.78 -7.78 4.68
CA LYS A 45 -2.68 -8.67 3.52
C LYS A 45 -2.42 -7.90 2.23
N LEU A 46 -3.13 -6.79 2.01
CA LEU A 46 -2.95 -5.98 0.80
C LEU A 46 -1.59 -5.26 0.77
N ILE A 47 -1.09 -4.80 1.92
CA ILE A 47 0.26 -4.23 2.01
C ILE A 47 1.30 -5.29 1.63
N GLU A 48 1.21 -6.48 2.22
CA GLU A 48 2.15 -7.59 1.96
C GLU A 48 2.10 -8.05 0.49
N GLU A 49 0.91 -8.13 -0.11
CA GLU A 49 0.73 -8.46 -1.53
C GLU A 49 1.43 -7.46 -2.44
N ILE A 50 1.16 -6.16 -2.28
CA ILE A 50 1.78 -5.11 -3.12
C ILE A 50 3.28 -5.02 -2.87
N ALA A 51 3.70 -5.12 -1.61
CA ALA A 51 5.11 -5.06 -1.24
C ALA A 51 5.92 -6.24 -1.80
N SER A 52 5.31 -7.43 -1.88
CA SER A 52 5.95 -8.61 -2.48
C SER A 52 6.23 -8.43 -3.96
N GLN A 53 5.32 -7.80 -4.70
CA GLN A 53 5.48 -7.53 -6.14
C GLN A 53 6.58 -6.49 -6.41
N LEU A 54 6.69 -5.48 -5.54
CA LEU A 54 7.70 -4.42 -5.64
C LEU A 54 9.02 -4.75 -4.92
N ARG A 55 9.14 -5.93 -4.31
CA ARG A 55 10.31 -6.39 -3.53
C ARG A 55 10.74 -5.39 -2.44
N ILE A 56 9.78 -4.83 -1.72
CA ILE A 56 10.01 -3.89 -0.63
C ILE A 56 10.46 -4.64 0.63
N ASN A 57 11.40 -4.07 1.39
CA ASN A 57 11.94 -4.67 2.62
C ASN A 57 10.87 -4.78 3.73
N GLN A 58 10.97 -5.82 4.57
CA GLN A 58 10.04 -6.10 5.67
C GLN A 58 9.93 -4.92 6.66
N HIS A 59 11.04 -4.24 6.95
CA HIS A 59 11.03 -3.04 7.79
C HIS A 59 10.08 -1.94 7.25
N CYS A 60 10.07 -1.74 5.93
CA CYS A 60 9.18 -0.76 5.28
C CYS A 60 7.72 -1.20 5.34
N ILE A 61 7.46 -2.51 5.24
CA ILE A 61 6.13 -3.13 5.34
C ILE A 61 5.53 -2.89 6.74
N ASP A 62 6.30 -3.19 7.79
CA ASP A 62 5.84 -3.05 9.18
C ASP A 62 5.56 -1.58 9.53
N THR A 63 6.43 -0.69 9.08
CA THR A 63 6.25 0.76 9.23
C THR A 63 5.01 1.25 8.47
N ALA A 64 4.76 0.73 7.26
CA ALA A 64 3.60 1.11 6.45
C ALA A 64 2.31 0.62 7.10
N TYR A 65 2.33 -0.57 7.69
CA TYR A 65 1.22 -1.12 8.46
C TYR A 65 0.92 -0.27 9.70
N ASN A 66 1.94 0.26 10.39
CA ASN A 66 1.74 1.21 11.48
C ASN A 66 1.08 2.52 11.00
N PHE A 67 1.50 3.08 9.87
CA PHE A 67 0.81 4.23 9.27
C PHE A 67 -0.63 3.93 8.87
N PHE A 68 -0.90 2.74 8.36
CA PHE A 68 -2.25 2.31 8.02
C PHE A 68 -3.15 2.21 9.27
N LYS A 69 -2.66 1.60 10.37
CA LYS A 69 -3.37 1.54 11.65
C LYS A 69 -3.70 2.92 12.19
N MET A 70 -2.75 3.87 12.13
CA MET A 70 -3.01 5.25 12.53
C MET A 70 -4.05 5.94 11.64
N SER A 71 -4.01 5.69 10.33
CA SER A 71 -4.95 6.26 9.37
C SER A 71 -6.38 5.79 9.61
N VAL A 72 -6.56 4.49 9.90
CA VAL A 72 -7.86 3.91 10.26
C VAL A 72 -8.35 4.44 11.61
N SER A 73 -7.48 4.51 12.61
CA SER A 73 -7.85 5.01 13.95
C SER A 73 -8.26 6.48 13.99
N ARG A 74 -7.79 7.28 13.03
CA ARG A 74 -8.19 8.69 12.82
C ARG A 74 -9.31 8.85 11.78
N ASN A 75 -9.94 7.76 11.35
CA ASN A 75 -11.02 7.74 10.37
C ASN A 75 -10.66 8.35 8.99
N LEU A 76 -9.37 8.39 8.64
CA LEU A 76 -8.87 8.96 7.37
C LEU A 76 -9.18 8.08 6.14
N THR A 77 -9.68 6.87 6.37
CA THR A 77 -10.10 5.91 5.34
C THR A 77 -11.55 6.13 4.87
N ARG A 78 -12.35 6.96 5.55
CA ARG A 78 -13.77 7.14 5.23
C ARG A 78 -13.92 7.93 3.92
N GLY A 79 -14.72 7.41 2.99
CA GLY A 79 -14.97 8.05 1.69
C GLY A 79 -13.84 7.87 0.66
N ARG A 80 -12.85 7.02 0.95
CA ARG A 80 -11.75 6.70 0.03
C ARG A 80 -11.64 5.20 -0.20
N VAL A 81 -11.13 4.84 -1.37
CA VAL A 81 -10.85 3.43 -1.70
C VAL A 81 -9.71 2.94 -0.80
N ARG A 82 -9.93 1.83 -0.09
CA ARG A 82 -8.96 1.26 0.87
C ARG A 82 -7.60 0.99 0.21
N SER A 83 -7.60 0.48 -1.02
CA SER A 83 -6.38 0.20 -1.78
C SER A 83 -5.53 1.45 -2.00
N HIS A 84 -6.14 2.61 -2.29
CA HIS A 84 -5.39 3.86 -2.46
C HIS A 84 -4.73 4.31 -1.15
N VAL A 85 -5.42 4.12 -0.02
CA VAL A 85 -4.86 4.45 1.30
C VAL A 85 -3.68 3.54 1.63
N VAL A 86 -3.81 2.23 1.37
CA VAL A 86 -2.74 1.26 1.56
C VAL A 86 -1.52 1.60 0.73
N VAL A 87 -1.69 1.83 -0.57
CA VAL A 87 -0.61 2.23 -1.48
C VAL A 87 0.05 3.53 -1.02
N ALA A 88 -0.74 4.52 -0.63
CA ALA A 88 -0.21 5.79 -0.16
C ALA A 88 0.60 5.63 1.15
N CYS A 89 0.14 4.80 2.10
CA CYS A 89 0.91 4.48 3.30
C CYS A 89 2.24 3.80 2.99
N LEU A 90 2.25 2.87 2.04
CA LEU A 90 3.45 2.16 1.61
C LEU A 90 4.43 3.09 0.86
N TYR A 91 3.92 3.95 -0.03
CA TYR A 91 4.76 4.93 -0.71
C TYR A 91 5.34 5.98 0.25
N MET A 92 4.60 6.37 1.30
CA MET A 92 5.12 7.26 2.35
C MET A 92 6.34 6.66 3.05
N THR A 93 6.31 5.38 3.43
CA THR A 93 7.48 4.75 4.05
C THR A 93 8.65 4.64 3.09
N CYS A 94 8.39 4.25 1.84
CA CYS A 94 9.44 4.18 0.82
C CYS A 94 10.16 5.52 0.63
N ARG A 95 9.44 6.64 0.73
CA ARG A 95 10.02 7.99 0.68
C ARG A 95 10.80 8.35 1.94
N LEU A 96 10.33 7.98 3.13
CA LEU A 96 11.03 8.25 4.39
C LEU A 96 12.36 7.48 4.47
N GLU A 97 12.37 6.25 3.97
CA GLU A 97 13.55 5.37 3.95
C GLU A 97 14.48 5.65 2.74
N ASN A 98 14.19 6.67 1.93
CA ASN A 98 14.94 7.02 0.70
C ASN A 98 15.16 5.83 -0.25
N THR A 99 14.17 4.94 -0.36
CA THR A 99 14.22 3.82 -1.29
C THR A 99 13.95 4.26 -2.73
N ALA A 100 14.56 3.59 -3.70
CA ALA A 100 14.41 3.88 -5.12
C ALA A 100 13.09 3.31 -5.70
N HIS A 101 11.95 3.64 -5.10
CA HIS A 101 10.62 3.32 -5.63
C HIS A 101 9.92 4.59 -6.14
N LEU A 102 9.30 4.51 -7.31
CA LEU A 102 8.51 5.59 -7.91
C LEU A 102 7.04 5.35 -7.64
N LEU A 103 6.26 6.43 -7.51
CA LEU A 103 4.79 6.32 -7.40
C LEU A 103 4.17 5.61 -8.62
N LEU A 104 4.85 5.65 -9.77
CA LEU A 104 4.47 4.93 -10.99
C LEU A 104 4.50 3.42 -10.80
N ASP A 105 5.52 2.87 -10.14
CA ASP A 105 5.63 1.42 -9.94
C ASP A 105 4.41 0.89 -9.17
N PHE A 106 3.90 1.66 -8.20
CA PHE A 106 2.67 1.32 -7.48
C PHE A 106 1.41 1.48 -8.34
N SER A 107 1.40 2.47 -9.23
CA SER A 107 0.32 2.69 -10.19
C SER A 107 0.22 1.53 -11.18
N ASP A 108 1.35 1.00 -11.64
CA ASP A 108 1.42 -0.15 -12.54
C ASP A 108 0.96 -1.44 -11.86
N VAL A 109 1.35 -1.66 -10.60
CA VAL A 109 0.90 -2.83 -9.82
C VAL A 109 -0.59 -2.76 -9.50
N THR A 110 -1.10 -1.59 -9.12
CA THR A 110 -2.50 -1.45 -8.69
C THR A 110 -3.47 -1.08 -9.82
N GLN A 111 -2.96 -0.77 -11.02
CA GLN A 111 -3.73 -0.32 -12.18
C GLN A 111 -4.63 0.90 -11.87
N VAL A 112 -4.15 1.79 -10.98
CA VAL A 112 -4.84 3.02 -10.57
C VAL A 112 -4.06 4.22 -11.10
N ASN A 113 -4.77 5.27 -11.53
CA ASN A 113 -4.15 6.51 -11.99
C ASN A 113 -3.25 7.15 -10.91
N VAL A 114 -2.00 7.46 -11.30
CA VAL A 114 -0.99 8.15 -10.47
C VAL A 114 -1.53 9.43 -9.83
N PHE A 115 -2.39 10.18 -10.53
CA PHE A 115 -2.96 11.42 -10.01
C PHE A 115 -3.86 11.19 -8.79
N ASP A 116 -4.65 10.11 -8.78
CA ASP A 116 -5.54 9.78 -7.66
C ASP A 116 -4.77 9.23 -6.45
N LEU A 117 -3.70 8.47 -6.73
CA LEU A 117 -2.73 8.07 -5.72
C LEU A 117 -2.03 9.29 -5.10
N GLY A 118 -1.58 10.24 -5.92
CA GLY A 118 -0.92 11.47 -5.48
C GLY A 118 -1.82 12.38 -4.63
N ARG A 119 -3.11 12.48 -4.97
CA ARG A 119 -4.12 13.19 -4.14
C ARG A 119 -4.31 12.53 -2.79
N THR A 120 -4.36 11.20 -2.75
CA THR A 120 -4.54 10.45 -1.50
C THR A 120 -3.30 10.51 -0.62
N LEU A 121 -2.13 10.41 -1.23
CA LEU A 121 -0.84 10.60 -0.56
C LEU A 121 -0.73 11.99 0.09
N SER A 122 -1.02 13.04 -0.68
CA SER A 122 -0.90 14.42 -0.20
C SER A 122 -1.90 14.72 0.91
N PHE A 123 -3.08 14.12 0.86
CA PHE A 123 -4.05 14.18 1.95
C PHE A 123 -3.52 13.48 3.21
N LEU A 124 -3.07 12.23 3.10
CA LEU A 124 -2.57 11.49 4.24
C LEU A 124 -1.34 12.14 4.87
N SER A 125 -0.37 12.60 4.07
CA SER A 125 0.83 13.26 4.62
C SER A 125 0.47 14.51 5.42
N ARG A 126 -0.48 15.33 4.93
CA ARG A 126 -1.00 16.51 5.64
C ARG A 126 -1.78 16.12 6.90
N SER A 127 -2.65 15.11 6.82
CA SER A 127 -3.47 14.66 7.95
C SER A 127 -2.66 13.98 9.06
N LEU A 128 -1.60 13.24 8.71
CA LEU A 128 -0.69 12.64 9.68
C LEU A 128 0.41 13.61 10.16
N ARG A 129 0.53 14.80 9.54
CA ARG A 129 1.58 15.80 9.78
C ARG A 129 2.99 15.24 9.57
N ILE A 130 3.16 14.41 8.55
CA ILE A 130 4.45 13.83 8.17
C ILE A 130 5.05 14.69 7.06
N ASN A 131 6.23 15.24 7.33
CA ASN A 131 7.03 15.93 6.33
C ASN A 131 7.78 14.89 5.50
N LEU A 132 7.29 14.65 4.28
CA LEU A 132 7.96 13.74 3.35
C LEU A 132 9.17 14.45 2.72
N PRO A 133 10.35 13.83 2.69
CA PRO A 133 11.52 14.41 2.05
C PRO A 133 11.29 14.59 0.55
N SER A 134 11.99 15.58 -0.03
CA SER A 134 12.04 15.73 -1.48
C SER A 134 12.76 14.52 -2.07
N THR A 135 12.17 13.95 -3.11
CA THR A 135 12.70 12.77 -3.78
C THR A 135 13.93 13.15 -4.59
N ASP A 136 15.09 12.54 -4.33
CA ASP A 136 16.29 12.79 -5.11
C ASP A 136 16.28 11.98 -6.43
N PRO A 137 16.24 12.63 -7.61
CA PRO A 137 16.32 11.95 -8.90
C PRO A 137 17.57 11.05 -9.03
N CYS A 138 18.66 11.34 -8.32
CA CYS A 138 19.88 10.53 -8.37
C CYS A 138 19.64 9.07 -7.96
N LEU A 139 18.66 8.81 -7.07
CA LEU A 139 18.30 7.45 -6.63
C LEU A 139 17.72 6.62 -7.78
N TYR A 140 17.08 7.26 -8.75
CA TYR A 140 16.45 6.57 -9.88
C TYR A 140 17.40 6.33 -11.05
N ILE A 141 18.43 7.18 -11.22
CA ILE A 141 19.44 7.03 -12.28
C ILE A 141 20.11 5.66 -12.19
N MET A 142 20.50 5.23 -10.99
CA MET A 142 21.12 3.91 -10.78
C MET A 142 20.17 2.79 -11.20
N ARG A 143 18.90 2.88 -10.79
CA ARG A 143 17.88 1.87 -11.11
C ARG A 143 17.62 1.78 -12.60
N PHE A 144 17.42 2.92 -13.27
CA PHE A 144 17.16 2.96 -14.70
C PHE A 144 18.37 2.51 -15.51
N ALA A 145 19.59 2.88 -15.12
CA ALA A 145 20.80 2.43 -15.80
C ALA A 145 20.97 0.90 -15.75
N CYS A 146 20.54 0.24 -14.67
CA CYS A 146 20.53 -1.23 -14.59
C CYS A 146 19.43 -1.88 -15.44
N LEU A 147 18.32 -1.18 -15.68
CA LEU A 147 17.21 -1.65 -16.53
C LEU A 147 17.43 -1.36 -18.02
N LEU A 148 18.29 -0.38 -18.33
CA LEU A 148 18.72 -0.06 -19.69
C LEU A 148 19.70 -1.13 -20.15
N GLU A 149 19.23 -2.08 -20.96
CA GLU A 149 20.09 -2.97 -21.73
C GLU A 149 20.83 -2.14 -22.78
N PHE A 150 22.04 -1.66 -22.46
CA PHE A 150 22.92 -1.17 -23.51
C PHE A 150 23.24 -2.40 -24.36
N GLY A 151 22.72 -2.47 -25.59
CA GLY A 151 22.67 -3.68 -26.41
C GLY A 151 24.03 -4.33 -26.76
N GLU A 152 24.14 -4.94 -27.94
CA GLU A 152 25.31 -5.78 -28.30
C GLU A 152 26.68 -5.11 -28.14
N LYS A 153 26.79 -3.78 -28.24
CA LYS A 153 28.05 -3.06 -27.96
C LYS A 153 28.56 -3.24 -26.54
N GLN A 154 27.69 -3.44 -25.54
CA GLN A 154 28.10 -3.74 -24.18
C GLN A 154 28.66 -5.16 -24.08
N LYS A 155 28.08 -6.12 -24.80
CA LYS A 155 28.58 -7.51 -24.90
C LYS A 155 29.87 -7.61 -25.72
N GLU A 156 30.00 -6.85 -26.79
CA GLU A 156 31.19 -6.76 -27.64
C GLU A 156 32.37 -6.17 -26.85
N TYR A 157 32.17 -5.08 -26.10
CA TYR A 157 33.17 -4.55 -25.17
C TYR A 157 33.48 -5.49 -23.99
N LEU A 158 32.49 -6.22 -23.47
CA LEU A 158 32.66 -7.18 -22.37
C LEU A 158 33.39 -8.46 -22.83
N MET A 159 33.23 -8.87 -24.10
CA MET A 159 33.99 -9.95 -24.73
C MET A 159 35.44 -9.54 -25.03
N LEU A 160 35.67 -8.30 -25.49
CA LEU A 160 37.01 -7.83 -25.86
C LEU A 160 37.86 -7.42 -24.66
N TYR A 161 37.23 -6.88 -23.60
CA TYR A 161 37.86 -6.52 -22.35
C TYR A 161 37.16 -7.25 -21.19
N LYS A 162 37.75 -8.39 -20.84
CA LYS A 162 37.41 -9.26 -19.72
C LYS A 162 36.90 -8.46 -18.50
N TYR A 163 35.61 -8.61 -18.19
CA TYR A 163 34.95 -8.17 -16.96
C TYR A 163 35.27 -6.73 -16.51
N ASP A 164 34.49 -5.75 -16.98
CA ASP A 164 34.29 -4.57 -16.14
C ASP A 164 32.86 -4.03 -16.24
N ASN A 165 32.09 -4.26 -15.17
CA ASN A 165 30.81 -3.57 -14.91
C ASN A 165 30.99 -2.04 -14.77
N ARG A 166 32.21 -1.50 -14.94
CA ARG A 166 32.49 -0.06 -14.94
C ARG A 166 31.77 0.75 -16.00
N PHE A 167 31.32 0.18 -17.12
CA PHE A 167 30.62 0.98 -18.13
C PHE A 167 29.31 1.56 -17.57
N CYS A 168 28.50 0.73 -16.91
CA CYS A 168 27.27 1.16 -16.28
C CYS A 168 27.55 2.17 -15.14
N LEU A 169 28.59 1.91 -14.33
CA LEU A 169 29.03 2.83 -13.29
C LEU A 169 29.48 4.20 -13.84
N LYS A 170 30.16 4.23 -15.00
CA LYS A 170 30.56 5.48 -15.68
C LYS A 170 29.34 6.27 -16.17
N VAL A 171 28.36 5.61 -16.77
CA VAL A 171 27.12 6.26 -17.23
C VAL A 171 26.35 6.83 -16.04
N VAL A 172 26.19 6.06 -14.96
CA VAL A 172 25.52 6.52 -13.74
C VAL A 172 26.26 7.69 -13.11
N ASN A 173 27.58 7.63 -12.99
CA ASN A 173 28.38 8.72 -12.42
C ASN A 173 28.28 10.00 -13.26
N LEU A 174 28.31 9.87 -14.59
CA LEU A 174 28.16 11.01 -15.49
C LEU A 174 26.75 11.62 -15.38
N ALA A 175 25.71 10.78 -15.44
CA ALA A 175 24.33 11.22 -15.31
C ALA A 175 24.06 11.87 -13.95
N THR A 176 24.61 11.33 -12.87
CA THR A 176 24.50 11.92 -11.52
C THR A 176 25.13 13.32 -11.47
N ARG A 177 26.35 13.48 -12.01
CA ARG A 177 27.02 14.79 -12.09
C ARG A 177 26.23 15.78 -12.94
N LEU A 178 25.60 15.31 -14.03
CA LEU A 178 24.77 16.14 -14.90
C LEU A 178 23.53 16.63 -14.16
N VAL A 179 22.78 15.73 -13.51
CA VAL A 179 21.58 16.06 -12.74
C VAL A 179 21.89 17.01 -11.58
N GLN A 180 23.02 16.82 -10.89
CA GLN A 180 23.48 17.75 -9.85
C GLN A 180 23.78 19.15 -10.40
N ARG A 181 24.37 19.25 -11.60
CA ARG A 181 24.58 20.53 -12.28
C ARG A 181 23.26 21.17 -12.70
N MET A 182 22.32 20.38 -13.24
CA MET A 182 20.98 20.87 -13.60
C MET A 182 20.19 21.40 -12.40
N LYS A 183 20.36 20.79 -11.22
CA LYS A 183 19.81 21.32 -9.96
C LYS A 183 20.42 22.68 -9.58
N ARG A 184 21.73 22.86 -9.76
CA ARG A 184 22.44 24.13 -9.49
C ARG A 184 22.02 25.24 -10.44
N ASP A 185 21.79 24.88 -11.69
CA ASP A 185 21.39 25.79 -12.76
C ASP A 185 19.86 26.06 -12.77
N TRP A 186 19.14 25.65 -11.71
CA TRP A 186 17.68 25.82 -11.55
C TRP A 186 16.81 25.20 -12.66
N MET A 187 17.36 24.27 -13.44
CA MET A 187 16.65 23.65 -14.58
C MET A 187 15.69 22.52 -14.17
N SER A 188 15.76 22.05 -12.92
CA SER A 188 14.97 20.92 -12.42
C SER A 188 13.76 21.31 -11.56
N THR A 189 13.68 22.56 -11.09
CA THR A 189 12.61 23.01 -10.18
C THR A 189 11.27 23.06 -10.93
N GLY A 190 10.26 22.35 -10.40
CA GLY A 190 8.91 22.29 -10.99
C GLY A 190 8.76 21.35 -12.19
N ARG A 191 9.83 20.67 -12.61
CA ARG A 191 9.78 19.65 -13.67
C ARG A 191 9.70 18.24 -13.06
N ARG A 192 9.07 17.32 -13.80
CA ARG A 192 8.96 15.91 -13.39
C ARG A 192 10.33 15.24 -13.49
N PRO A 193 10.87 14.65 -12.41
CA PRO A 193 12.03 13.76 -12.52
C PRO A 193 11.56 12.45 -13.15
N THR A 194 11.65 12.36 -14.49
CA THR A 194 11.52 11.10 -15.24
C THR A 194 12.89 10.49 -15.42
#